data_AF-A0A8C0ZAW9-F1
#
_entry.id   AF-A0A8C0ZAW9-F1
#
_cell.length_a   1.000
_cell.length_b   1.000
_cell.length_c   1.000
_cell.angle_alpha   90.00
_cell.angle_beta   90.00
_cell.angle_gamma   90.00
#
_symmetry.space_group_name_H-M   'P 1'
#
loop_
_entity.id
_entity.type
_entity.pdbx_description
1 polymer ?
#
loop_
_entity_poly.entity_id
_entity_poly.type
_entity_poly.pdbx_seq_one_letter_code
_entity_poly.pdbx_strand_id
1 'polypeptide(L)'
;MGQKKWLKKSLCEGQYTLSVLSQGACEDKAFPAGCPALLQMSGSQPQVARGVPCLRCRGLCTGFEPHSWRKMCKSCKCSQEEHGLSSELDDDRKIGRLLAASKYSSLTARLKGGDGGRIYKRNRMIVTNPNISGKDPTFDTITYEWAPPGLTQKLAMQYMELVPKELQPVAGTDGALHRRRRLARQLPLHDQDPAQCRGLAEGEQQLMEEFVSKYKAEALGVGEVALPGQ
;
A
#
# COMPACT_ATOMS: atom_id res chain seq x y z
N MET A 1 12.71 17.64 25.54
CA MET A 1 13.55 17.71 24.32
C MET A 1 14.28 16.39 24.16
N GLY A 2 14.13 15.70 23.03
CA GLY A 2 14.89 14.48 22.74
C GLY A 2 14.19 13.57 21.73
N GLN A 3 14.14 13.96 20.46
CA GLN A 3 13.75 13.04 19.38
C GLN A 3 14.90 12.06 19.13
N LYS A 4 14.72 10.77 19.45
CA LYS A 4 15.63 9.71 19.02
C LYS A 4 15.07 9.09 17.74
N LYS A 5 15.74 9.32 16.61
CA LYS A 5 15.43 8.72 15.30
C LYS A 5 15.95 7.29 15.27
N TRP A 6 15.11 6.35 14.83
CA TRP A 6 15.53 5.01 14.44
C TRP A 6 15.13 4.77 12.99
N LEU A 7 16.05 4.19 12.21
CA LEU A 7 15.79 3.76 10.83
C LEU A 7 15.35 2.30 10.84
N LYS A 8 14.21 1.98 10.21
CA LYS A 8 13.91 0.61 9.80
C LYS A 8 14.86 0.24 8.66
N LYS A 9 15.66 -0.80 8.86
CA LYS A 9 16.44 -1.44 7.81
C LYS A 9 15.52 -2.47 7.15
N SER A 10 15.07 -2.20 5.92
CA SER A 10 14.50 -3.28 5.10
C SER A 10 15.64 -4.26 4.83
N LEU A 11 15.45 -5.54 5.17
CA LEU A 11 16.47 -6.57 5.00
C LEU A 11 16.69 -6.95 3.52
N CYS A 12 15.82 -6.53 2.60
CA CYS A 12 15.91 -6.96 1.19
C CYS A 12 16.25 -5.86 0.18
N GLU A 13 16.11 -4.57 0.49
CA GLU A 13 16.54 -3.50 -0.42
C GLU A 13 17.22 -2.41 0.40
N GLY A 14 18.50 -2.14 0.11
CA GLY A 14 19.35 -1.15 0.80
C GLY A 14 18.91 0.31 0.60
N GLN A 15 17.67 0.65 0.96
CA GLN A 15 17.15 2.00 0.96
C GLN A 15 16.48 2.30 2.30
N TYR A 16 17.04 3.27 2.99
CA TYR A 16 16.55 3.82 4.23
C TYR A 16 15.19 4.50 4.01
N THR A 17 14.15 4.02 4.68
CA THR A 17 12.87 4.75 4.77
C THR A 17 12.59 5.12 6.23
N LEU A 18 12.39 6.41 6.47
CA LEU A 18 11.93 6.93 7.76
C LEU A 18 10.43 6.70 7.88
N SER A 19 10.05 5.76 8.73
CA SER A 19 8.66 5.51 9.14
C SER A 19 8.59 5.74 10.65
N VAL A 20 7.80 6.71 11.09
CA VAL A 20 7.54 6.96 12.52
C VAL A 20 6.57 5.90 12.99
N LEU A 21 7.00 5.04 13.93
CA LEU A 21 6.14 4.12 14.67
C LEU A 21 6.38 4.34 16.17
N SER A 22 5.26 4.43 16.91
CA SER A 22 5.20 4.63 18.35
C SER A 22 5.79 3.43 19.11
N GLN A 23 6.31 3.73 20.31
CA GLN A 23 7.09 2.84 21.17
C GLN A 23 6.29 1.63 21.68
N GLY A 24 6.88 0.45 21.53
CA GLY A 24 6.64 -0.75 22.33
C GLY A 24 8.00 -1.43 22.51
N ALA A 25 8.40 -1.67 23.76
CA ALA A 25 9.69 -2.26 24.09
C ALA A 25 9.76 -3.70 23.56
N CYS A 26 10.75 -3.99 22.71
CA CYS A 26 11.15 -5.35 22.35
C CYS A 26 12.61 -5.48 22.78
N GLU A 27 12.89 -6.41 23.68
CA GLU A 27 14.21 -6.61 24.27
C GLU A 27 15.25 -7.03 23.21
N ASP A 28 16.42 -6.41 23.31
CA ASP A 28 17.55 -6.54 22.38
C ASP A 28 18.18 -7.94 22.45
N LYS A 29 18.15 -8.67 21.34
CA LYS A 29 19.16 -9.68 21.02
C LYS A 29 19.86 -9.31 19.73
N ALA A 30 21.15 -9.01 19.85
CA ALA A 30 22.04 -8.67 18.76
C ALA A 30 22.29 -9.87 17.84
N PHE A 31 22.19 -9.67 16.52
CA PHE A 31 22.56 -10.64 15.48
C PHE A 31 23.97 -10.34 14.95
N PRO A 32 24.82 -11.36 14.68
CA PRO A 32 26.18 -11.15 14.20
C PRO A 32 26.20 -10.78 12.71
N ALA A 33 27.10 -9.87 12.35
CA ALA A 33 27.33 -9.38 11.00
C ALA A 33 28.35 -10.24 10.24
N GLY A 34 28.05 -10.58 8.98
CA GLY A 34 29.03 -11.08 8.03
C GLY A 34 28.40 -11.57 6.72
N CYS A 35 28.50 -10.78 5.65
CA CYS A 35 28.30 -11.25 4.28
C CYS A 35 29.44 -10.74 3.40
N PRO A 36 30.21 -11.62 2.73
CA PRO A 36 30.92 -11.26 1.52
C PRO A 36 30.30 -11.91 0.28
N ALA A 37 30.69 -11.34 -0.86
CA ALA A 37 30.56 -11.82 -2.24
C ALA A 37 29.33 -11.38 -3.06
N LEU A 38 29.66 -10.52 -4.03
CA LEU A 38 28.93 -10.23 -5.26
C LEU A 38 28.28 -11.50 -5.85
N LEU A 39 26.96 -11.47 -6.05
CA LEU A 39 26.32 -12.27 -7.07
C LEU A 39 25.61 -11.36 -8.08
N GLN A 40 25.88 -11.63 -9.37
CA GLN A 40 25.39 -10.88 -10.51
C GLN A 40 23.85 -10.81 -10.54
N MET A 41 23.34 -9.59 -10.77
CA MET A 41 21.92 -9.26 -10.81
C MET A 41 21.30 -9.56 -12.18
N SER A 42 21.00 -10.82 -12.48
CA SER A 42 20.16 -11.20 -13.62
C SER A 42 18.85 -11.80 -13.12
N GLY A 43 17.83 -10.97 -12.89
CA GLY A 43 16.52 -11.42 -12.45
C GLY A 43 15.41 -10.83 -13.32
N SER A 44 14.73 -11.69 -14.08
CA SER A 44 13.49 -11.36 -14.76
C SER A 44 12.44 -10.88 -13.75
N GLN A 45 11.98 -9.63 -13.90
CA GLN A 45 10.72 -9.16 -13.33
C GLN A 45 9.57 -9.88 -14.04
N PRO A 46 8.41 -10.07 -13.38
CA PRO A 46 7.18 -10.47 -14.06
C PRO A 46 6.98 -9.57 -15.29
N GLN A 47 6.41 -10.09 -16.37
CA GLN A 47 6.17 -9.33 -17.60
C GLN A 47 5.09 -8.27 -17.35
N VAL A 48 5.47 -7.20 -16.67
CA VAL A 48 4.64 -6.05 -16.38
C VAL A 48 4.42 -5.34 -17.71
N ALA A 49 3.15 -5.16 -18.07
CA ALA A 49 2.65 -4.64 -19.33
C ALA A 49 3.55 -3.53 -19.90
N ARG A 50 4.30 -3.87 -20.95
CA ARG A 50 5.07 -2.88 -21.72
C ARG A 50 4.10 -1.92 -22.40
N GLY A 51 4.51 -0.66 -22.52
CA GLY A 51 3.75 0.33 -23.31
C GLY A 51 2.63 1.05 -22.56
N VAL A 52 2.39 0.75 -21.28
CA VAL A 52 1.36 1.47 -20.51
C VAL A 52 1.78 2.94 -20.30
N PRO A 53 0.93 3.93 -20.60
CA PRO A 53 1.30 5.34 -20.55
C PRO A 53 1.64 5.81 -19.14
N CYS A 54 2.54 6.78 -19.05
CA CYS A 54 2.92 7.38 -17.77
C CYS A 54 1.94 8.51 -17.41
N LEU A 55 1.29 8.39 -16.25
CA LEU A 55 0.37 9.36 -15.68
C LEU A 55 1.06 10.67 -15.26
N ARG A 56 2.38 10.63 -15.01
CA ARG A 56 3.17 11.80 -14.60
C ARG A 56 3.78 12.57 -15.77
N CYS A 57 4.18 11.87 -16.83
CA CYS A 57 4.96 12.48 -17.92
C CYS A 57 4.12 13.18 -18.99
N ARG A 58 2.78 13.21 -18.85
CA ARG A 58 1.86 13.91 -19.77
C ARG A 58 2.16 13.62 -21.27
N GLY A 59 2.45 12.36 -21.59
CA GLY A 59 2.74 11.93 -22.96
C GLY A 59 4.21 11.96 -23.40
N LEU A 60 5.14 12.48 -22.60
CA LEU A 60 6.58 12.44 -22.92
C LEU A 60 7.19 11.04 -22.81
N CYS A 61 6.51 10.12 -22.13
CA CYS A 61 6.94 8.74 -22.00
C CYS A 61 6.27 7.88 -23.06
N THR A 62 7.07 7.15 -23.84
CA THR A 62 6.62 6.19 -24.87
C THR A 62 5.93 4.94 -24.30
N GLY A 63 5.81 4.84 -22.98
CA GLY A 63 5.18 3.73 -22.27
C GLY A 63 6.14 3.05 -21.29
N PHE A 64 5.59 2.23 -20.39
CA PHE A 64 6.39 1.55 -19.37
C PHE A 64 7.41 0.62 -20.01
N GLU A 65 8.68 0.80 -19.65
CA GLU A 65 9.74 -0.13 -20.00
C GLU A 65 10.47 -0.59 -18.72
N PRO A 66 10.33 -1.87 -18.31
CA PRO A 66 10.90 -2.36 -17.06
C PRO A 66 12.43 -2.41 -17.10
N HIS A 67 13.06 -2.02 -15.99
CA HIS A 67 14.47 -2.30 -15.70
C HIS A 67 14.65 -3.75 -15.23
N SER A 68 15.79 -4.37 -15.52
CA SER A 68 16.08 -5.73 -15.02
C SER A 68 16.27 -5.81 -13.50
N TRP A 69 16.44 -4.67 -12.81
CA TRP A 69 16.77 -4.65 -11.38
C TRP A 69 16.16 -3.47 -10.61
N ARG A 70 15.42 -2.56 -11.27
CA ARG A 70 14.77 -1.41 -10.60
C ARG A 70 13.27 -1.43 -10.90
N LYS A 71 12.46 -1.00 -9.93
CA LYS A 71 10.99 -0.83 -10.06
C LYS A 71 10.63 0.52 -10.69
N MET A 72 11.36 0.92 -11.72
CA MET A 72 11.17 2.20 -12.42
C MET A 72 11.21 1.98 -13.93
N CYS A 73 10.56 2.87 -14.67
CA CYS A 73 10.58 2.91 -16.12
C CYS A 73 11.96 3.34 -16.63
N LYS A 74 12.51 2.63 -17.62
CA LYS A 74 13.78 3.02 -18.27
C LYS A 74 13.65 4.34 -19.01
N SER A 75 12.52 4.58 -19.68
CA SER A 75 12.31 5.75 -20.53
C SER A 75 12.16 7.04 -19.74
N CYS A 76 11.31 7.05 -18.70
CA CYS A 76 10.98 8.28 -17.97
C CYS A 76 11.41 8.31 -16.50
N LYS A 77 12.04 7.25 -16.00
CA LYS A 77 12.47 7.07 -14.59
C LYS A 77 11.34 7.17 -13.56
N CYS A 78 10.09 7.25 -13.99
CA CYS A 78 8.93 7.20 -13.11
C CYS A 78 8.73 5.77 -12.59
N SER A 79 8.15 5.63 -11.41
CA SER A 79 7.92 4.33 -10.79
C SER A 79 6.81 3.55 -11.49
N GLN A 80 6.70 2.26 -11.20
CA GLN A 80 5.67 1.39 -11.79
C GLN A 80 4.23 1.88 -11.50
N GLU A 81 4.01 2.55 -10.36
CA GLU A 81 2.71 3.11 -9.96
C GLU A 81 2.30 4.30 -10.83
N GLU A 82 3.28 5.03 -11.37
CA GLU A 82 3.09 6.14 -12.32
C GLU A 82 2.62 5.65 -13.68
N HIS A 83 2.72 4.35 -13.93
CA HIS A 83 2.22 3.69 -15.12
C HIS A 83 0.93 2.91 -14.83
N GLY A 84 0.33 3.05 -13.65
CA GLY A 84 -0.96 2.40 -13.35
C GLY A 84 -0.92 0.86 -13.37
N LEU A 85 0.26 0.27 -13.17
CA LEU A 85 0.48 -1.17 -13.32
C LEU A 85 0.00 -2.00 -12.11
N SER A 86 -0.39 -1.33 -11.02
CA SER A 86 -1.03 -1.95 -9.87
C SER A 86 -2.53 -1.71 -9.97
N SER A 87 -3.31 -2.79 -10.02
CA SER A 87 -4.77 -2.71 -10.03
C SER A 87 -5.31 -2.44 -8.62
N GLU A 88 -6.56 -1.99 -8.57
CA GLU A 88 -7.33 -1.92 -7.33
C GLU A 88 -7.37 -3.27 -6.58
N LEU A 89 -7.47 -4.39 -7.31
CA LEU A 89 -7.48 -5.72 -6.71
C LEU A 89 -6.12 -6.07 -6.08
N ASP A 90 -5.01 -5.66 -6.71
CA ASP A 90 -3.67 -5.86 -6.15
C ASP A 90 -3.49 -5.09 -4.86
N ASP A 91 -4.01 -3.87 -4.79
CA ASP A 91 -3.98 -3.07 -3.57
C ASP A 91 -4.84 -3.70 -2.45
N ASP A 92 -6.00 -4.27 -2.78
CA ASP A 92 -6.80 -5.01 -1.82
C ASP A 92 -6.15 -6.31 -1.35
N ARG A 93 -5.40 -6.98 -2.22
CA ARG A 93 -4.61 -8.17 -1.84
C ARG A 93 -3.48 -7.81 -0.90
N LYS A 94 -2.76 -6.71 -1.14
CA LYS A 94 -1.69 -6.21 -0.25
C LYS A 94 -2.23 -5.92 1.15
N ILE A 95 -3.31 -5.14 1.24
CA ILE A 95 -3.95 -4.82 2.54
C ILE A 95 -4.57 -6.09 3.14
N GLY A 96 -5.21 -6.92 2.33
CA GLY A 96 -5.81 -8.18 2.76
C GLY A 96 -4.78 -9.11 3.41
N ARG A 97 -3.58 -9.21 2.83
CA ARG A 97 -2.45 -9.97 3.39
C ARG A 97 -1.95 -9.38 4.70
N LEU A 98 -1.84 -8.06 4.81
CA LEU A 98 -1.43 -7.40 6.05
C LEU A 98 -2.41 -7.69 7.19
N LEU A 99 -3.70 -7.57 6.93
CA LEU A 99 -4.74 -7.74 7.94
C LEU A 99 -5.10 -9.23 8.19
N ALA A 100 -4.76 -10.12 7.26
CA ALA A 100 -4.94 -11.56 7.43
C ALA A 100 -4.13 -12.08 8.62
N ALA A 101 -4.73 -12.99 9.39
CA ALA A 101 -4.20 -13.56 10.62
C ALA A 101 -3.90 -12.52 11.73
N SER A 102 -4.52 -11.33 11.66
CA SER A 102 -4.53 -10.36 12.75
C SER A 102 -5.93 -10.25 13.39
N LYS A 103 -6.02 -9.49 14.49
CA LYS A 103 -7.30 -9.11 15.11
C LYS A 103 -8.24 -8.35 14.18
N TYR A 104 -7.74 -7.81 13.07
CA TYR A 104 -8.51 -7.07 12.06
C TYR A 104 -8.96 -7.93 10.86
N SER A 105 -8.91 -9.25 10.98
CA SER A 105 -9.30 -10.17 9.90
C SER A 105 -10.76 -9.98 9.43
N SER A 106 -11.63 -9.39 10.24
CA SER A 106 -13.02 -9.02 9.88
C SER A 106 -13.11 -8.01 8.71
N LEU A 107 -12.10 -7.16 8.57
CA LEU A 107 -11.95 -6.18 7.47
C LEU A 107 -11.55 -6.82 6.13
N THR A 108 -11.43 -8.15 6.08
CA THR A 108 -11.05 -8.88 4.88
C THR A 108 -12.09 -9.92 4.51
N ALA A 109 -12.15 -10.30 3.24
CA ALA A 109 -12.99 -11.35 2.70
C ALA A 109 -12.13 -12.44 2.04
N ARG A 110 -12.58 -13.70 2.11
CA ARG A 110 -11.94 -14.79 1.37
C ARG A 110 -12.30 -14.65 -0.12
N LEU A 111 -11.31 -14.80 -0.99
CA LEU A 111 -11.57 -14.92 -2.43
C LEU A 111 -12.21 -16.28 -2.73
N LYS A 112 -13.30 -16.29 -3.49
CA LYS A 112 -13.93 -17.53 -3.97
C LYS A 112 -13.08 -18.12 -5.10
N GLY A 113 -12.78 -19.42 -5.03
CA GLY A 113 -12.10 -20.18 -6.10
C GLY A 113 -10.59 -19.96 -6.23
N GLY A 114 -9.91 -19.46 -5.18
CA GLY A 114 -8.46 -19.25 -5.17
C GLY A 114 -7.71 -20.07 -4.12
N ASP A 115 -6.40 -19.80 -4.02
CA ASP A 115 -5.38 -20.27 -3.07
C ASP A 115 -5.66 -19.97 -1.58
N GLY A 116 -6.90 -19.67 -1.21
CA GLY A 116 -7.27 -19.28 0.15
C GLY A 116 -6.88 -17.83 0.53
N GLY A 117 -6.40 -17.04 -0.44
CA GLY A 117 -6.05 -15.64 -0.24
C GLY A 117 -7.22 -14.77 0.25
N ARG A 118 -6.90 -13.76 1.08
CA ARG A 118 -7.86 -12.79 1.62
C ARG A 118 -7.64 -11.42 0.98
N ILE A 119 -8.73 -10.73 0.65
CA ILE A 119 -8.73 -9.37 0.12
C ILE A 119 -9.32 -8.40 1.13
N TYR A 120 -8.84 -7.16 1.14
CA TYR A 120 -9.44 -6.09 1.92
C TYR A 120 -10.86 -5.79 1.43
N LYS A 121 -11.80 -5.66 2.37
CA LYS A 121 -13.17 -5.17 2.11
C LYS A 121 -13.10 -3.66 1.97
N ARG A 122 -12.62 -3.17 0.83
CA ARG A 122 -12.53 -1.74 0.52
C ARG A 122 -13.88 -1.07 0.69
N ASN A 123 -13.93 -0.03 1.51
CA ASN A 123 -15.09 0.85 1.60
C ASN A 123 -15.00 1.92 0.50
N ARG A 124 -15.75 1.74 -0.59
CA ARG A 124 -15.94 2.78 -1.62
C ARG A 124 -17.14 3.63 -1.22
N MET A 125 -16.95 4.94 -1.14
CA MET A 125 -18.02 5.88 -0.82
C MET A 125 -18.47 6.59 -2.09
N ILE A 126 -19.73 6.42 -2.45
CA ILE A 126 -20.36 7.12 -3.58
C ILE A 126 -21.26 8.20 -2.99
N VAL A 127 -21.09 9.44 -3.43
CA VAL A 127 -21.87 10.60 -3.00
C VAL A 127 -22.59 11.14 -4.22
N THR A 128 -23.92 11.22 -4.16
CA THR A 128 -24.74 11.77 -5.24
C THR A 128 -25.41 13.04 -4.75
N ASN A 129 -25.04 14.16 -5.35
CA ASN A 129 -25.61 15.47 -5.04
C ASN A 129 -26.69 15.81 -6.09
N PRO A 130 -27.97 15.95 -5.69
CA PRO A 130 -29.00 16.41 -6.59
C PRO A 130 -28.82 17.90 -6.87
N ASN A 131 -28.86 18.27 -8.14
CA ASN A 131 -28.86 19.65 -8.60
C ASN A 131 -30.23 19.97 -9.22
N ILE A 132 -31.00 20.78 -8.49
CA ILE A 132 -32.39 21.15 -8.80
C ILE A 132 -32.45 22.56 -9.44
N SER A 133 -31.30 23.11 -9.85
CA SER A 133 -31.25 24.49 -10.38
C SER A 133 -31.78 24.62 -11.81
N GLY A 134 -32.08 23.50 -12.49
CA GLY A 134 -32.54 23.46 -13.88
C GLY A 134 -33.96 22.91 -14.06
N LYS A 135 -34.49 23.02 -15.30
CA LYS A 135 -35.78 22.43 -15.69
C LYS A 135 -35.79 20.89 -15.58
N ASP A 136 -34.60 20.28 -15.63
CA ASP A 136 -34.38 18.85 -15.40
C ASP A 136 -33.47 18.67 -14.18
N PRO A 137 -33.85 17.86 -13.18
CA PRO A 137 -32.98 17.55 -12.07
C PRO A 137 -31.77 16.74 -12.56
N THR A 138 -30.57 17.22 -12.25
CA THR A 138 -29.30 16.53 -12.56
C THR A 138 -28.70 15.95 -11.27
N PHE A 139 -27.87 14.91 -11.39
CA PHE A 139 -27.26 14.23 -10.25
C PHE A 139 -25.75 14.16 -10.42
N ASP A 140 -25.01 14.93 -9.62
CA ASP A 140 -23.56 14.91 -9.61
C ASP A 140 -23.08 13.77 -8.73
N THR A 141 -22.47 12.75 -9.33
CA THR A 141 -21.99 11.57 -8.60
C THR A 141 -20.47 11.60 -8.46
N ILE A 142 -20.00 11.67 -7.21
CA ILE A 142 -18.59 11.62 -6.85
C ILE A 142 -18.29 10.24 -6.24
N THR A 143 -17.28 9.56 -6.76
CA THR A 143 -16.83 8.27 -6.22
C THR A 143 -15.49 8.43 -5.52
N TYR A 144 -15.45 8.17 -4.22
CA TYR A 144 -14.22 8.01 -3.46
C TYR A 144 -13.79 6.54 -3.50
N GLU A 145 -12.57 6.28 -3.95
CA GLU A 145 -11.98 4.93 -4.02
C GLU A 145 -11.73 4.33 -2.64
N TRP A 146 -11.68 5.13 -1.59
CA TRP A 146 -11.50 4.66 -0.23
C TRP A 146 -12.12 5.63 0.78
N ALA A 147 -12.80 5.08 1.77
CA ALA A 147 -13.17 5.75 3.01
C ALA A 147 -12.76 4.89 4.22
N PRO A 148 -12.58 5.48 5.41
CA PRO A 148 -12.31 4.70 6.61
C PRO A 148 -13.41 3.65 6.86
N PRO A 149 -13.06 2.44 7.33
CA PRO A 149 -14.04 1.41 7.63
C PRO A 149 -14.88 1.78 8.88
N GLY A 150 -16.09 1.24 8.96
CA GLY A 150 -16.94 1.35 10.16
C GLY A 150 -17.66 2.69 10.35
N LEU A 151 -17.56 3.63 9.41
CA LEU A 151 -18.21 4.94 9.49
C LEU A 151 -19.58 4.97 8.81
N THR A 152 -20.47 5.81 9.32
CA THR A 152 -21.63 6.28 8.56
C THR A 152 -21.18 7.17 7.40
N GLN A 153 -21.99 7.25 6.33
CA GLN A 153 -21.67 8.10 5.18
C GLN A 153 -21.45 9.56 5.59
N LYS A 154 -22.27 10.09 6.52
CA LYS A 154 -22.14 11.46 7.04
C LYS A 154 -20.77 11.69 7.69
N LEU A 155 -20.33 10.79 8.57
CA LEU A 155 -19.04 10.93 9.26
C LEU A 155 -17.86 10.72 8.28
N ALA A 156 -18.00 9.81 7.32
CA ALA A 156 -17.02 9.63 6.26
C ALA A 156 -16.87 10.88 5.38
N MET A 157 -17.96 11.58 5.07
CA MET A 157 -17.92 12.85 4.35
C MET A 157 -17.20 13.94 5.15
N GLN A 158 -17.52 14.08 6.44
CA GLN A 158 -16.81 15.02 7.33
C GLN A 158 -15.32 14.72 7.41
N TYR A 159 -14.94 13.44 7.49
CA TYR A 159 -13.54 13.04 7.43
C TYR A 159 -12.88 13.48 6.12
N MET A 160 -13.55 13.26 4.98
CA MET A 160 -13.01 13.68 3.68
C MET A 160 -12.87 15.19 3.56
N GLU A 161 -13.74 15.98 4.19
CA GLU A 161 -13.62 17.45 4.23
C GLU A 161 -12.35 17.94 4.95
N LEU A 162 -11.83 17.16 5.92
CA LEU A 162 -10.58 17.45 6.61
C LEU A 162 -9.33 17.06 5.81
N VAL A 163 -9.49 16.26 4.76
CA VAL A 163 -8.39 15.90 3.84
C VAL A 163 -8.26 16.99 2.79
N PRO A 164 -7.04 17.53 2.53
CA PRO A 164 -6.82 18.50 1.46
C PRO A 164 -7.40 18.00 0.13
N LYS A 165 -8.08 18.89 -0.62
CA LYS A 165 -8.89 18.52 -1.79
C LYS A 165 -8.08 17.74 -2.84
N GLU A 166 -6.83 18.12 -3.03
CA GLU A 166 -5.87 17.52 -3.94
C GLU A 166 -5.37 16.12 -3.50
N LEU A 167 -5.57 15.75 -2.23
CA LEU A 167 -5.21 14.45 -1.67
C LEU A 167 -6.42 13.53 -1.46
N GLN A 168 -7.64 14.03 -1.69
CA GLN A 168 -8.85 13.20 -1.54
C GLN A 168 -8.83 12.07 -2.59
N PRO A 169 -9.15 10.82 -2.20
CA PRO A 169 -9.05 9.67 -3.09
C PRO A 169 -10.27 9.57 -4.04
N VAL A 170 -10.58 10.65 -4.75
CA VAL A 170 -11.67 10.69 -5.73
C VAL A 170 -11.22 9.99 -7.00
N ALA A 171 -12.06 9.10 -7.53
CA ALA A 171 -11.73 8.27 -8.68
C ALA A 171 -11.30 9.13 -9.88
N GLY A 172 -10.21 8.72 -10.52
CA GLY A 172 -9.64 9.44 -11.67
C GLY A 172 -8.87 10.73 -11.34
N THR A 173 -8.73 11.10 -10.07
CA THR A 173 -7.97 12.31 -9.66
C THR A 173 -6.54 12.00 -9.23
N ASP A 174 -5.70 13.04 -9.13
CA ASP A 174 -4.35 12.94 -8.59
C ASP A 174 -4.33 12.46 -7.13
N GLY A 175 -5.37 12.72 -6.36
CA GLY A 175 -5.48 12.26 -4.97
C GLY A 175 -5.68 10.74 -4.87
N ALA A 176 -6.45 10.14 -5.78
CA ALA A 176 -6.53 8.67 -5.90
C ALA A 176 -5.17 8.06 -6.28
N LEU A 177 -4.49 8.64 -7.27
CA LEU A 177 -3.14 8.24 -7.65
C LEU A 177 -2.14 8.39 -6.50
N HIS A 178 -2.21 9.50 -5.75
CA HIS A 178 -1.40 9.74 -4.56
C HIS A 178 -1.60 8.62 -3.53
N ARG A 179 -2.85 8.26 -3.23
CA ARG A 179 -3.17 7.18 -2.29
C ARG A 179 -2.55 5.85 -2.74
N ARG A 180 -2.66 5.50 -4.03
CA ARG A 180 -2.05 4.28 -4.59
C ARG A 180 -0.53 4.27 -4.45
N ARG A 181 0.15 5.38 -4.76
CA ARG A 181 1.61 5.53 -4.53
C ARG A 181 1.97 5.31 -3.06
N ARG A 182 1.17 5.87 -2.15
CA ARG A 182 1.37 5.74 -0.70
C ARG A 182 1.20 4.29 -0.23
N LEU A 183 0.22 3.55 -0.76
CA LEU A 183 0.06 2.13 -0.43
C LEU A 183 1.23 1.29 -0.94
N ALA A 184 1.63 1.47 -2.20
CA ALA A 184 2.72 0.71 -2.80
C ALA A 184 4.05 0.90 -2.03
N ARG A 185 4.31 2.14 -1.60
CA ARG A 185 5.50 2.46 -0.79
C ARG A 185 5.45 1.90 0.62
N GLN A 186 4.26 1.89 1.24
CA GLN A 186 4.12 1.48 2.65
C GLN A 186 3.95 -0.03 2.83
N LEU A 187 3.45 -0.74 1.81
CA LEU A 187 3.14 -2.17 1.88
C LEU A 187 3.88 -2.97 0.78
N PRO A 188 5.23 -3.02 0.78
CA PRO A 188 5.97 -3.93 -0.09
C PRO A 188 5.60 -5.38 0.19
N LEU A 189 5.42 -6.19 -0.85
CA LEU A 189 5.08 -7.62 -0.70
C LEU A 189 6.17 -8.41 0.05
N HIS A 190 7.43 -8.06 -0.17
CA HIS A 190 8.62 -8.66 0.45
C HIS A 190 8.68 -8.43 1.97
N ASP A 191 7.92 -7.49 2.52
CA ASP A 191 7.85 -7.27 3.97
C ASP A 191 6.80 -8.17 4.63
N GLN A 192 6.03 -8.94 3.85
CA GLN A 192 4.84 -9.65 4.29
C GLN A 192 4.84 -11.14 3.95
N ASP A 193 5.66 -11.54 2.97
CA ASP A 193 5.60 -12.86 2.35
C ASP A 193 7.02 -13.33 2.01
N PRO A 194 7.58 -14.28 2.78
CA PRO A 194 8.92 -14.80 2.54
C PRO A 194 9.10 -15.38 1.13
N ALA A 195 8.02 -15.91 0.52
CA ALA A 195 8.08 -16.46 -0.84
C ALA A 195 8.32 -15.37 -1.91
N GLN A 196 8.14 -14.09 -1.56
CA GLN A 196 8.48 -12.97 -2.43
C GLN A 196 9.93 -12.51 -2.25
N CYS A 197 10.58 -12.90 -1.16
CA CYS A 197 11.99 -12.58 -0.91
C CYS A 197 12.90 -13.46 -1.78
N ARG A 198 14.01 -12.89 -2.25
CA ARG A 198 15.03 -13.62 -3.00
C ARG A 198 16.30 -13.67 -2.17
N GLY A 199 16.95 -14.84 -2.16
CA GLY A 199 18.23 -15.01 -1.47
C GLY A 199 18.13 -15.08 0.05
N LEU A 200 16.99 -15.53 0.59
CA LEU A 200 16.91 -15.92 2.00
C LEU A 200 17.82 -17.13 2.23
N ALA A 201 18.64 -17.07 3.27
CA ALA A 201 19.43 -18.20 3.74
C ALA A 201 18.54 -19.25 4.41
N GLU A 202 19.11 -20.44 4.62
CA GLU A 202 18.43 -21.53 5.31
C GLU A 202 17.98 -21.08 6.71
N GLY A 203 16.71 -21.29 7.04
CA GLY A 203 16.10 -20.85 8.32
C GLY A 203 15.60 -19.40 8.37
N GLU A 204 16.07 -18.49 7.52
CA GLU A 204 15.60 -17.08 7.53
C GLU A 204 14.12 -16.95 7.16
N GLN A 205 13.62 -17.87 6.33
CA GLN A 205 12.19 -17.93 6.01
C GLN A 205 11.34 -18.09 7.28
N GLN A 206 11.70 -19.01 8.18
CA GLN A 206 10.96 -19.25 9.42
C GLN A 206 11.03 -18.04 10.35
N LEU A 207 12.21 -17.43 10.49
CA LEU A 207 12.38 -16.20 11.28
C LEU A 207 11.49 -15.06 10.75
N MET A 208 11.38 -14.94 9.43
CA MET A 208 10.49 -13.94 8.82
C MET A 208 9.01 -14.26 9.06
N GLU A 209 8.60 -15.53 8.94
CA GLU A 209 7.23 -15.96 9.24
C GLU A 209 6.84 -15.67 10.71
N GLU A 210 7.73 -15.99 11.64
CA GLU A 210 7.57 -15.68 13.07
C GLU A 210 7.50 -14.17 13.32
N PHE A 211 8.41 -13.39 12.74
CA PHE A 211 8.37 -11.93 12.83
C PHE A 211 7.05 -11.38 12.31
N VAL A 212 6.58 -11.86 11.15
CA VAL A 212 5.33 -11.42 10.53
C VAL A 212 4.14 -11.75 11.43
N SER A 213 4.11 -12.96 11.98
CA SER A 213 3.08 -13.39 12.94
C SER A 213 3.06 -12.48 14.17
N LYS A 214 4.22 -12.26 14.80
CA LYS A 214 4.35 -11.47 16.02
C LYS A 214 3.93 -10.02 15.83
N TYR A 215 4.41 -9.33 14.80
CA TYR A 215 4.03 -7.92 14.63
C TYR A 215 2.53 -7.78 14.29
N LYS A 216 1.94 -8.73 13.57
CA LYS A 216 0.49 -8.71 13.29
C LYS A 216 -0.36 -8.89 14.53
N ALA A 217 0.12 -9.68 15.49
CA ALA A 217 -0.55 -9.91 16.76
C ALA A 217 -0.38 -8.70 17.70
N GLU A 218 0.83 -8.16 17.81
CA GLU A 218 1.20 -7.25 18.91
C GLU A 218 1.27 -5.77 18.49
N ALA A 219 1.66 -5.47 17.26
CA ALA A 219 2.03 -4.11 16.84
C ALA A 219 1.15 -3.54 15.71
N LEU A 220 0.48 -4.39 14.93
CA LEU A 220 -0.40 -3.94 13.87
C LEU A 220 -1.62 -3.23 14.47
N GLY A 221 -1.90 -2.04 13.94
CA GLY A 221 -3.05 -1.22 14.31
C GLY A 221 -3.82 -0.76 13.08
N VAL A 222 -5.14 -0.61 13.23
CA VAL A 222 -6.01 0.08 12.29
C VAL A 222 -6.56 1.30 13.00
N GLY A 223 -6.37 2.48 12.42
CA GLY A 223 -6.91 3.72 12.98
C GLY A 223 -8.42 3.78 12.84
N GLU A 224 -9.09 4.25 13.88
CA GLU A 224 -10.52 4.49 13.91
C GLU A 224 -10.77 6.00 13.86
N VAL A 225 -11.84 6.41 13.17
CA VAL A 225 -12.24 7.81 13.08
C VAL A 225 -13.43 8.00 14.00
N ALA A 226 -13.27 8.88 14.99
CA ALA A 226 -14.30 9.26 15.94
C ALA A 226 -14.37 10.78 16.06
N LEU A 227 -15.52 11.29 16.49
CA LEU A 227 -15.65 12.70 16.84
C LEU A 227 -15.01 12.95 18.23
N PRO A 228 -14.45 14.14 18.49
CA PRO A 228 -13.92 14.47 19.80
C PRO A 228 -14.98 14.30 20.90
N GLY A 229 -14.68 13.48 21.91
CA GLY A 229 -15.56 13.26 23.07
C GLY A 229 -16.51 12.05 22.98
N GLN A 230 -16.32 11.16 22.00
CA GLN A 230 -16.91 9.82 21.95
C GLN A 230 -15.86 8.74 22.16
#